data_AF-A0A520H3Y4-F1
#
_entry.id   AF-A0A520H3Y4-F1
#
_cell.length_a   1.000
_cell.length_b   1.000
_cell.length_c   1.000
_cell.angle_alpha   90.00
_cell.angle_beta   90.00
_cell.angle_gamma   90.00
#
_symmetry.space_group_name_H-M   'P 1'
#
loop_
_entity.id
_entity.type
_entity.pdbx_description
1 polymer ?
#
loop_
_entity_poly.entity_id
_entity_poly.type
_entity_poly.pdbx_seq_one_letter_code
_entity_poly.pdbx_strand_id
1 'polypeptide(L)'
;MQQDLNELEYELKQVPEYQNRFAEVFQDGLKAANVAKALAQFQYALISSNAKYDRYRRGEATLNDRELLGMSLVEAKCKSCHAGELFTDNSYHNNGMDDIFGDEHEGIHQGRYRVTHVPLDMGKFKTPTLRNVMLTAPYMHDGRFRDIDQVLEHYNAGIKNSPSVDPLLFRHNAMLGVPISANEKIAIKAFLNALTDNDFITNKKFSDPN
;
A
#
# COMPACT_ATOMS: atom_id res chain seq x y z
N MET A 1 7.42 10.06 -15.48
CA MET A 1 8.24 10.07 -16.71
C MET A 1 7.78 11.12 -17.72
N GLN A 2 6.51 11.59 -17.74
CA GLN A 2 6.02 12.66 -18.65
C GLN A 2 6.32 12.42 -20.16
N GLN A 3 6.58 11.18 -20.55
CA GLN A 3 6.99 10.82 -21.91
C GLN A 3 5.77 10.62 -22.80
N ASP A 4 5.85 11.08 -24.05
CA ASP A 4 4.84 10.79 -25.07
C ASP A 4 4.92 9.31 -25.49
N LEU A 5 3.76 8.67 -25.69
CA LEU A 5 3.72 7.24 -26.01
C LEU A 5 4.30 6.91 -27.40
N ASN A 6 4.27 7.84 -28.35
CA ASN A 6 4.89 7.64 -29.66
C ASN A 6 6.40 7.78 -29.57
N GLU A 7 6.89 8.73 -28.76
CA GLU A 7 8.31 8.89 -28.46
C GLU A 7 8.87 7.65 -27.76
N LEU A 8 8.16 7.12 -26.77
CA LEU A 8 8.49 5.85 -26.11
C LEU A 8 8.63 4.70 -27.13
N GLU A 9 7.66 4.55 -28.04
CA GLU A 9 7.72 3.50 -29.07
C GLU A 9 8.93 3.71 -30.01
N TYR A 10 9.24 4.96 -30.38
CA TYR A 10 10.38 5.29 -31.22
C TYR A 10 11.72 4.94 -30.55
N GLU A 11 11.90 5.33 -29.28
CA GLU A 11 13.12 5.07 -28.50
C GLU A 11 13.35 3.58 -28.30
N LEU A 12 12.32 2.84 -27.87
CA LEU A 12 12.44 1.40 -27.65
C LEU A 12 12.75 0.63 -28.94
N LYS A 13 12.28 1.13 -30.10
CA LYS A 13 12.65 0.59 -31.42
C LYS A 13 14.11 0.84 -31.80
N GLN A 14 14.82 1.75 -31.15
CA GLN A 14 16.26 1.93 -31.38
C GLN A 14 17.10 0.84 -30.70
N VAL A 15 16.49 -0.02 -29.89
CA VAL A 15 17.15 -1.15 -29.22
C VAL A 15 16.77 -2.46 -29.93
N PRO A 16 17.65 -3.05 -30.76
CA PRO A 16 17.33 -4.25 -31.55
C PRO A 16 16.87 -5.43 -30.69
N GLU A 17 17.40 -5.57 -29.47
CA GLU A 17 16.98 -6.60 -28.54
C GLU A 17 15.49 -6.49 -28.17
N TYR A 18 14.98 -5.28 -27.89
CA TYR A 18 13.56 -5.11 -27.60
C TYR A 18 12.69 -5.40 -28.82
N GLN A 19 13.09 -4.99 -30.02
CA GLN A 19 12.34 -5.34 -31.23
C GLN A 19 12.18 -6.86 -31.38
N ASN A 20 13.27 -7.61 -31.19
CA ASN A 20 13.27 -9.07 -31.29
C ASN A 20 12.40 -9.71 -30.20
N ARG A 21 12.58 -9.33 -28.93
CA ARG A 21 11.81 -9.88 -27.80
C ARG A 21 10.32 -9.59 -27.90
N PHE A 22 9.92 -8.41 -28.38
CA PHE A 22 8.52 -8.09 -28.57
C PHE A 22 7.90 -8.87 -29.74
N ALA A 23 8.66 -9.12 -30.83
CA ALA A 23 8.20 -9.92 -31.95
C ALA A 23 8.01 -11.42 -31.60
N GLU A 24 8.74 -11.93 -30.60
CA GLU A 24 8.57 -13.29 -30.09
C GLU A 24 7.23 -13.50 -29.36
N VAL A 25 6.67 -12.44 -28.76
CA VAL A 25 5.50 -12.54 -27.87
C VAL A 25 4.24 -11.92 -28.49
N PHE A 26 4.38 -10.85 -29.27
CA PHE A 26 3.25 -10.08 -29.82
C PHE A 26 3.28 -10.04 -31.35
N GLN A 27 2.16 -10.38 -31.99
CA GLN A 27 2.05 -10.44 -33.45
C GLN A 27 2.30 -9.08 -34.13
N ASP A 28 1.90 -7.98 -33.49
CA ASP A 28 2.10 -6.60 -33.94
C ASP A 28 3.37 -5.95 -33.36
N GLY A 29 4.18 -6.74 -32.64
CA GLY A 29 5.51 -6.38 -32.16
C GLY A 29 5.53 -5.25 -31.13
N LEU A 30 6.56 -4.41 -31.22
CA LEU A 30 6.80 -3.33 -30.27
C LEU A 30 5.83 -2.17 -30.52
N LYS A 31 4.82 -2.11 -29.65
CA LYS A 31 3.77 -1.08 -29.59
C LYS A 31 3.59 -0.59 -28.16
N ALA A 32 3.27 0.69 -27.97
CA ALA A 32 3.01 1.24 -26.63
C ALA A 32 2.00 0.41 -25.82
N ALA A 33 0.93 -0.08 -26.47
CA ALA A 33 -0.05 -0.96 -25.84
C ALA A 33 0.54 -2.31 -25.38
N ASN A 34 1.48 -2.87 -26.14
CA ASN A 34 2.15 -4.13 -25.78
C ASN A 34 3.21 -3.91 -24.68
N VAL A 35 3.85 -2.74 -24.63
CA VAL A 35 4.71 -2.35 -23.50
C VAL A 35 3.89 -2.33 -22.21
N ALA A 36 2.70 -1.72 -22.23
CA ALA A 36 1.79 -1.72 -21.08
C ALA A 36 1.36 -3.14 -20.67
N LYS A 37 1.05 -4.02 -21.63
CA LYS A 37 0.72 -5.43 -21.36
C LYS A 37 1.90 -6.18 -20.73
N ALA A 38 3.11 -6.00 -21.25
CA ALA A 38 4.31 -6.65 -20.73
C ALA A 38 4.61 -6.21 -19.29
N LEU A 39 4.51 -4.92 -18.99
CA LEU A 39 4.66 -4.38 -17.64
C LEU A 39 3.58 -4.91 -16.69
N ALA A 40 2.32 -4.96 -17.13
CA ALA A 40 1.23 -5.52 -16.34
C ALA A 40 1.49 -7.00 -16.01
N GLN A 41 1.91 -7.81 -16.98
CA GLN A 41 2.26 -9.22 -16.76
C GLN A 41 3.45 -9.40 -15.80
N PHE A 42 4.47 -8.55 -15.92
CA PHE A 42 5.57 -8.53 -14.97
C PHE A 42 5.07 -8.23 -13.55
N GLN A 43 4.22 -7.21 -13.38
CA GLN A 43 3.63 -6.86 -12.08
C GLN A 43 2.75 -8.00 -11.51
N TYR A 44 2.02 -8.74 -12.36
CA TYR A 44 1.27 -9.92 -11.93
C TYR A 44 2.16 -11.06 -11.42
N ALA A 45 3.41 -11.15 -11.89
CA ALA A 45 4.37 -12.15 -11.42
C ALA A 45 5.02 -11.78 -10.08
N LEU A 46 4.91 -10.52 -9.64
CA LEU A 46 5.47 -10.03 -8.37
C LEU A 46 4.62 -10.46 -7.17
N ILE A 47 4.62 -11.77 -6.89
CA ILE A 47 3.84 -12.37 -5.81
C ILE A 47 4.68 -12.43 -4.53
N SER A 48 4.22 -11.74 -3.48
CA SER A 48 4.75 -11.83 -2.12
C SER A 48 3.80 -12.63 -1.24
N SER A 49 4.13 -13.89 -1.02
CA SER A 49 3.29 -14.87 -0.30
C SER A 49 4.10 -15.85 0.55
N ASN A 50 5.35 -15.48 0.90
CA ASN A 50 6.22 -16.30 1.74
C ASN A 50 6.79 -15.54 2.94
N ALA A 51 6.09 -14.53 3.44
CA ALA A 51 6.44 -13.90 4.71
C ALA A 51 6.34 -14.91 5.88
N LYS A 52 6.90 -14.57 7.04
CA LYS A 52 6.81 -15.43 8.24
C LYS A 52 5.36 -15.72 8.63
N TYR A 53 4.48 -14.71 8.49
CA TYR A 53 3.03 -14.87 8.65
C TYR A 53 2.46 -15.91 7.68
N ASP A 54 2.81 -15.88 6.40
CA ASP A 54 2.29 -16.82 5.41
C ASP A 54 2.69 -18.27 5.75
N ARG A 55 3.97 -18.47 6.14
CA ARG A 55 4.45 -19.76 6.64
C ARG A 55 3.72 -20.21 7.90
N TYR A 56 3.46 -19.29 8.84
CA TYR A 56 2.65 -19.58 10.03
C TYR A 56 1.23 -20.03 9.67
N ARG A 57 0.57 -19.36 8.72
CA ARG A 57 -0.77 -19.73 8.23
C ARG A 57 -0.81 -21.12 7.60
N ARG A 58 0.30 -21.58 7.03
CA ARG A 58 0.46 -22.94 6.47
C ARG A 58 0.98 -23.98 7.48
N GLY A 59 1.26 -23.59 8.73
CA GLY A 59 1.84 -24.48 9.74
C GLY A 59 3.33 -24.79 9.56
N GLU A 60 4.04 -24.00 8.75
CA GLU A 60 5.46 -24.16 8.41
C GLU A 60 6.39 -23.32 9.32
N ALA A 61 5.82 -22.41 10.12
CA ALA A 61 6.55 -21.57 11.06
C ALA A 61 5.70 -21.27 12.29
N THR A 62 6.34 -20.80 13.36
CA THR A 62 5.66 -20.30 14.56
C THR A 62 5.84 -18.79 14.69
N LEU A 63 4.80 -18.12 15.16
CA LEU A 63 4.89 -16.75 15.67
C LEU A 63 5.19 -16.81 17.17
N ASN A 64 6.04 -15.92 17.66
CA ASN A 64 6.29 -15.78 19.09
C ASN A 64 5.13 -15.02 19.76
N ASP A 65 5.10 -15.01 21.10
CA ASP A 65 4.01 -14.41 21.88
C ASP A 65 3.75 -12.94 21.54
N ARG A 66 4.80 -12.16 21.23
CA ARG A 66 4.65 -10.74 20.85
C ARG A 66 4.04 -10.59 19.46
N GLU A 67 4.43 -11.43 18.51
CA GLU A 67 3.87 -11.45 17.16
C GLU A 67 2.41 -11.92 17.19
N LEU A 68 2.08 -12.93 18.00
CA LEU A 68 0.69 -13.40 18.19
C LEU A 68 -0.19 -12.33 18.84
N LEU A 69 0.32 -11.64 19.86
CA LEU A 69 -0.37 -10.50 20.45
C LEU A 69 -0.58 -9.39 19.41
N GLY A 70 0.45 -9.07 18.62
CA GLY A 70 0.36 -8.08 17.54
C GLY A 70 -0.68 -8.43 16.49
N MET A 71 -0.74 -9.70 16.07
CA MET A 71 -1.74 -10.21 15.14
C MET A 71 -3.15 -10.02 15.69
N SER A 72 -3.37 -10.41 16.95
CA SER A 72 -4.66 -10.22 17.64
C SER A 72 -5.06 -8.74 17.74
N LEU A 73 -4.10 -7.86 18.02
CA LEU A 73 -4.35 -6.42 18.09
C LEU A 73 -4.70 -5.82 16.72
N VAL A 74 -4.00 -6.22 15.65
CA VAL A 74 -4.34 -5.79 14.28
C VAL A 74 -5.72 -6.29 13.87
N GLU A 75 -6.05 -7.54 14.18
CA GLU A 75 -7.37 -8.12 13.95
C GLU A 75 -8.47 -7.35 14.70
N ALA A 76 -8.23 -6.99 15.97
CA ALA A 76 -9.21 -6.32 16.82
C ALA A 76 -9.37 -4.82 16.50
N LYS A 77 -8.29 -4.13 16.14
CA LYS A 77 -8.26 -2.66 16.06
C LYS A 77 -8.12 -2.08 14.65
N CYS A 78 -7.63 -2.86 13.69
CA CYS A 78 -7.26 -2.36 12.36
C CYS A 78 -8.04 -3.04 11.21
N LYS A 79 -8.61 -4.22 11.45
CA LYS A 79 -9.29 -5.05 10.45
C LYS A 79 -10.44 -4.35 9.72
N SER A 80 -11.07 -3.36 10.33
CA SER A 80 -12.19 -2.62 9.71
C SER A 80 -11.83 -2.04 8.33
N CYS A 81 -10.55 -1.69 8.11
CA CYS A 81 -10.02 -1.34 6.78
C CYS A 81 -8.94 -2.33 6.32
N HIS A 82 -8.08 -2.81 7.22
CA HIS A 82 -6.97 -3.71 6.88
C HIS A 82 -7.38 -5.18 7.02
N ALA A 83 -8.29 -5.64 6.16
CA ALA A 83 -8.89 -6.96 6.22
C ALA A 83 -8.25 -8.00 5.29
N GLY A 84 -8.54 -9.27 5.56
CA GLY A 84 -8.17 -10.40 4.70
C GLY A 84 -6.66 -10.65 4.62
N GLU A 85 -6.26 -11.55 3.72
CA GLU A 85 -4.85 -11.99 3.62
C GLU A 85 -3.92 -10.92 3.01
N LEU A 86 -4.47 -9.93 2.32
CA LEU A 86 -3.71 -8.78 1.83
C LEU A 86 -3.74 -7.59 2.81
N PHE A 87 -4.46 -7.70 3.94
CA PHE A 87 -4.58 -6.61 4.92
C PHE A 87 -5.05 -5.29 4.29
N THR A 88 -6.04 -5.39 3.41
CA THR A 88 -6.71 -4.27 2.73
C THR A 88 -8.10 -4.72 2.31
N ASP A 89 -9.07 -3.86 2.53
CA ASP A 89 -10.42 -4.01 2.02
C ASP A 89 -10.58 -3.52 0.57
N ASN A 90 -9.52 -2.95 -0.01
CA ASN A 90 -9.52 -2.28 -1.33
C ASN A 90 -10.56 -1.15 -1.46
N SER A 91 -11.04 -0.63 -0.33
CA SER A 91 -11.96 0.50 -0.28
C SER A 91 -11.18 1.81 -0.10
N TYR A 92 -11.90 2.92 0.03
CA TYR A 92 -11.36 4.27 0.15
C TYR A 92 -11.84 4.90 1.45
N HIS A 93 -10.91 5.44 2.23
CA HIS A 93 -11.17 5.99 3.56
C HIS A 93 -10.42 7.29 3.77
N ASN A 94 -11.02 8.21 4.54
CA ASN A 94 -10.34 9.39 5.06
C ASN A 94 -9.92 9.08 6.50
N ASN A 95 -8.62 8.85 6.71
CA ASN A 95 -8.06 8.53 8.02
C ASN A 95 -7.75 9.77 8.88
N GLY A 96 -8.26 10.95 8.51
CA GLY A 96 -8.15 12.18 9.27
C GLY A 96 -6.75 12.79 9.29
N MET A 97 -5.96 12.61 8.23
CA MET A 97 -4.65 13.27 8.09
C MET A 97 -4.77 14.79 7.99
N ASP A 98 -5.81 15.25 7.29
CA ASP A 98 -6.10 16.63 6.99
C ASP A 98 -7.59 16.92 7.27
N ASP A 99 -7.87 18.14 7.69
CA ASP A 99 -9.21 18.70 7.93
C ASP A 99 -9.55 19.87 6.99
N ILE A 100 -8.54 20.36 6.28
CA ILE A 100 -8.63 21.39 5.26
C ILE A 100 -8.11 20.78 3.95
N PHE A 101 -8.89 20.92 2.88
CA PHE A 101 -8.60 20.35 1.57
C PHE A 101 -8.64 21.45 0.52
N GLY A 102 -7.54 22.16 0.33
CA GLY A 102 -7.43 23.21 -0.67
C GLY A 102 -7.00 22.67 -2.04
N ASP A 103 -6.68 23.60 -2.94
CA ASP A 103 -6.19 23.31 -4.29
C ASP A 103 -4.66 23.31 -4.36
N GLU A 104 -3.96 23.47 -3.22
CA GLU A 104 -2.50 23.33 -3.16
C GLU A 104 -2.03 21.96 -3.67
N HIS A 105 -0.85 21.96 -4.32
CA HIS A 105 -0.27 20.76 -4.93
C HIS A 105 -1.28 20.03 -5.85
N GLU A 106 -1.99 20.81 -6.68
CA GLU A 106 -3.01 20.31 -7.62
C GLU A 106 -4.17 19.58 -6.91
N GLY A 107 -4.46 19.98 -5.68
CA GLY A 107 -5.51 19.41 -4.84
C GLY A 107 -5.23 17.96 -4.43
N ILE A 108 -3.97 17.52 -4.37
CA ILE A 108 -3.63 16.10 -4.11
C ILE A 108 -4.31 15.54 -2.85
N HIS A 109 -4.45 16.37 -1.80
CA HIS A 109 -5.08 15.99 -0.52
C HIS A 109 -6.58 15.75 -0.64
N GLN A 110 -7.24 16.22 -1.70
CA GLN A 110 -8.66 15.96 -1.94
C GLN A 110 -8.94 14.48 -2.25
N GLY A 111 -7.92 13.71 -2.65
CA GLY A 111 -8.01 12.26 -2.83
C GLY A 111 -9.05 11.85 -3.88
N ARG A 112 -9.90 10.89 -3.53
CA ARG A 112 -10.93 10.31 -4.40
C ARG A 112 -11.92 11.36 -4.96
N TYR A 113 -12.18 12.43 -4.22
CA TYR A 113 -13.05 13.53 -4.67
C TYR A 113 -12.63 14.11 -6.03
N ARG A 114 -11.33 14.15 -6.33
CA ARG A 114 -10.80 14.66 -7.63
C ARG A 114 -11.34 13.91 -8.84
N VAL A 115 -11.84 12.69 -8.63
CA VAL A 115 -12.41 11.82 -9.66
C VAL A 115 -13.93 11.76 -9.56
N THR A 116 -14.47 11.66 -8.35
CA THR A 116 -15.91 11.41 -8.16
C THR A 116 -16.74 12.67 -8.03
N HIS A 117 -16.14 13.79 -7.60
CA HIS A 117 -16.81 15.03 -7.23
C HIS A 117 -17.90 14.89 -6.15
N VAL A 118 -17.90 13.78 -5.39
CA VAL A 118 -18.83 13.55 -4.29
C VAL A 118 -18.23 14.13 -3.00
N PRO A 119 -18.87 15.12 -2.33
CA PRO A 119 -18.26 15.77 -1.15
C PRO A 119 -17.82 14.82 -0.03
N LEU A 120 -18.54 13.72 0.18
CA LEU A 120 -18.18 12.70 1.17
C LEU A 120 -16.96 11.86 0.78
N ASP A 121 -16.44 11.97 -0.44
CA ASP A 121 -15.18 11.34 -0.87
C ASP A 121 -13.95 12.23 -0.66
N MET A 122 -14.14 13.42 -0.08
CA MET A 122 -13.06 14.34 0.24
C MET A 122 -12.04 13.70 1.18
N GLY A 123 -10.76 13.74 0.79
CA GLY A 123 -9.66 13.19 1.59
C GLY A 123 -9.60 11.66 1.64
N LYS A 124 -10.42 10.96 0.86
CA LYS A 124 -10.40 9.49 0.84
C LYS A 124 -9.30 8.95 -0.07
N PHE A 125 -8.51 8.03 0.44
CA PHE A 125 -7.49 7.28 -0.31
C PHE A 125 -7.73 5.79 -0.18
N LYS A 126 -7.24 5.02 -1.16
CA LYS A 126 -7.36 3.55 -1.14
C LYS A 126 -6.60 3.01 0.08
N THR A 127 -7.19 2.09 0.82
CA THR A 127 -6.48 1.36 1.88
C THR A 127 -5.29 0.60 1.27
N PRO A 128 -4.03 0.89 1.65
CA PRO A 128 -2.89 0.12 1.18
C PRO A 128 -2.85 -1.25 1.85
N THR A 129 -2.19 -2.21 1.20
CA THR A 129 -1.84 -3.49 1.85
C THR A 129 -0.84 -3.24 2.98
N LEU A 130 -0.90 -4.05 4.05
CA LEU A 130 0.15 -4.07 5.08
C LEU A 130 1.29 -5.04 4.78
N ARG A 131 1.24 -5.79 3.67
CA ARG A 131 2.35 -6.66 3.24
C ARG A 131 3.58 -5.81 2.93
N ASN A 132 4.73 -6.24 3.46
CA ASN A 132 6.00 -5.52 3.34
C ASN A 132 5.98 -4.06 3.86
N VAL A 133 4.99 -3.66 4.66
CA VAL A 133 4.83 -2.27 5.14
C VAL A 133 6.08 -1.76 5.87
N MET A 134 6.79 -2.64 6.56
CA MET A 134 8.00 -2.27 7.31
C MET A 134 9.20 -1.87 6.41
N LEU A 135 9.09 -2.06 5.09
CA LEU A 135 10.14 -1.74 4.11
C LEU A 135 9.81 -0.53 3.22
N THR A 136 8.59 0.02 3.33
CA THR A 136 8.07 1.00 2.36
C THR A 136 7.88 2.38 2.98
N ALA A 137 8.73 2.74 3.94
CA ALA A 137 8.79 4.11 4.41
C ALA A 137 9.24 5.05 3.26
N PRO A 138 8.80 6.32 3.23
CA PRO A 138 7.86 6.94 4.18
C PRO A 138 6.38 6.56 3.91
N TYR A 139 5.51 6.87 4.87
CA TYR A 139 4.12 6.42 4.92
C TYR A 139 3.10 7.53 4.63
N MET A 140 1.86 7.10 4.35
CA MET A 140 0.70 7.88 3.88
C MET A 140 0.81 8.25 2.39
N HIS A 141 -0.23 8.86 1.83
CA HIS A 141 -0.30 9.16 0.39
C HIS A 141 0.72 10.21 -0.06
N ASP A 142 1.26 10.99 0.87
CA ASP A 142 2.22 12.06 0.63
C ASP A 142 3.57 11.83 1.31
N GLY A 143 3.78 10.68 1.96
CA GLY A 143 5.05 10.34 2.59
C GLY A 143 5.42 11.20 3.80
N ARG A 144 4.48 11.88 4.45
CA ARG A 144 4.83 12.80 5.56
C ARG A 144 5.33 12.11 6.83
N PHE A 145 5.08 10.81 6.98
CA PHE A 145 5.55 10.03 8.13
C PHE A 145 6.77 9.19 7.76
N ARG A 146 7.86 9.38 8.49
CA ARG A 146 9.17 8.75 8.24
C ARG A 146 9.24 7.32 8.75
N ASP A 147 8.48 7.00 9.78
CA ASP A 147 8.50 5.69 10.44
C ASP A 147 7.09 5.23 10.83
N ILE A 148 6.98 3.94 11.19
CA ILE A 148 5.72 3.32 11.58
C ILE A 148 5.23 3.82 12.95
N ASP A 149 6.10 4.35 13.80
CA ASP A 149 5.70 4.88 15.11
C ASP A 149 4.87 6.17 14.95
N GLN A 150 5.23 7.02 13.98
CA GLN A 150 4.42 8.19 13.60
C GLN A 150 3.04 7.79 13.06
N VAL A 151 2.95 6.70 12.29
CA VAL A 151 1.66 6.14 11.82
C VAL A 151 0.81 5.68 13.01
N LEU A 152 1.38 4.92 13.94
CA LEU A 152 0.65 4.45 15.11
C LEU A 152 0.25 5.60 16.04
N GLU A 153 1.07 6.65 16.15
CA GLU A 153 0.71 7.85 16.92
C GLU A 153 -0.43 8.63 16.26
N HIS A 154 -0.45 8.72 14.93
CA HIS A 154 -1.56 9.34 14.20
C HIS A 154 -2.89 8.68 14.54
N TYR A 155 -2.97 7.35 14.46
CA TYR A 155 -4.20 6.64 14.82
C TYR A 155 -4.51 6.73 16.32
N ASN A 156 -3.50 6.81 17.18
CA ASN A 156 -3.70 6.92 18.63
C ASN A 156 -4.28 8.28 19.04
N ALA A 157 -3.76 9.38 18.50
CA ALA A 157 -4.12 10.73 18.95
C ALA A 157 -4.06 11.84 17.87
N GLY A 158 -3.55 11.57 16.67
CA GLY A 158 -3.33 12.58 15.61
C GLY A 158 -4.48 12.76 14.61
N ILE A 159 -5.56 11.99 14.71
CA ILE A 159 -6.70 12.07 13.79
C ILE A 159 -7.38 13.44 13.90
N LYS A 160 -7.44 14.16 12.78
CA LYS A 160 -8.17 15.41 12.63
C LYS A 160 -9.62 15.14 12.25
N ASN A 161 -10.54 15.88 12.87
CA ASN A 161 -11.95 15.77 12.57
C ASN A 161 -12.31 16.58 11.31
N SER A 162 -13.04 15.97 10.38
CA SER A 162 -13.57 16.64 9.20
C SER A 162 -14.91 16.02 8.80
N PRO A 163 -15.75 16.69 7.98
CA PRO A 163 -17.05 16.16 7.57
C PRO A 163 -17.00 14.81 6.83
N SER A 164 -15.85 14.47 6.24
CA SER A 164 -15.64 13.23 5.47
C SER A 164 -14.76 12.20 6.20
N VAL A 165 -14.31 12.46 7.44
CA VAL A 165 -13.50 11.50 8.21
C VAL A 165 -14.27 10.19 8.37
N ASP A 166 -13.56 9.08 8.28
CA ASP A 166 -14.23 7.79 8.26
C ASP A 166 -14.96 7.49 9.58
N PRO A 167 -16.26 7.14 9.55
CA PRO A 167 -17.03 6.81 10.75
C PRO A 167 -16.42 5.68 11.60
N LEU A 168 -15.64 4.76 10.99
CA LEU A 168 -14.97 3.66 11.68
C LEU A 168 -13.90 4.12 12.68
N LEU A 169 -13.47 5.38 12.60
CA LEU A 169 -12.45 5.96 13.50
C LEU A 169 -13.05 6.60 14.76
N PHE A 170 -14.38 6.65 14.85
CA PHE A 170 -15.06 7.09 16.06
C PHE A 170 -15.25 5.92 17.03
N ARG A 171 -14.88 6.16 18.29
CA ARG A 171 -15.18 5.27 19.41
C ARG A 171 -16.63 5.43 19.85
N HIS A 172 -17.10 4.52 20.71
CA HIS A 172 -18.46 4.54 21.28
C HIS A 172 -18.86 5.86 21.96
N ASN A 173 -17.90 6.67 22.40
CA ASN A 173 -18.14 7.98 23.01
C ASN A 173 -17.93 9.16 22.04
N ALA A 174 -17.99 8.91 20.72
CA ALA A 174 -17.72 9.87 19.65
C ALA A 174 -16.32 10.50 19.68
N MET A 175 -15.38 9.96 20.46
CA MET A 175 -13.98 10.39 20.39
C MET A 175 -13.28 9.69 19.24
N LEU A 176 -12.56 10.47 18.44
CA LEU A 176 -11.68 9.93 17.40
C LEU A 176 -10.48 9.19 18.03
N GLY A 177 -9.96 8.24 17.27
CA GLY A 177 -8.71 7.54 17.57
C GLY A 177 -8.89 6.09 17.96
N VAL A 178 -7.79 5.35 17.81
CA VAL A 178 -7.64 3.95 18.16
C VAL A 178 -6.61 3.90 19.30
N PRO A 179 -7.03 3.76 20.56
CA PRO A 179 -6.10 3.77 21.70
C PRO A 179 -5.10 2.62 21.60
N ILE A 180 -3.81 2.94 21.60
CA ILE A 180 -2.72 1.97 21.50
C ILE A 180 -1.67 2.32 22.56
N SER A 181 -1.57 1.48 23.58
CA SER A 181 -0.52 1.58 24.62
C SER A 181 0.87 1.29 24.05
N ALA A 182 1.93 1.69 24.77
CA ALA A 182 3.31 1.44 24.35
C ALA A 182 3.60 -0.06 24.10
N ASN A 183 3.06 -0.95 24.95
CA ASN A 183 3.23 -2.39 24.78
C ASN A 183 2.47 -2.92 23.54
N GLU A 184 1.28 -2.40 23.27
CA GLU A 184 0.52 -2.75 22.06
C GLU A 184 1.24 -2.26 20.80
N LYS A 185 1.85 -1.06 20.80
CA LYS A 185 2.66 -0.58 19.67
C LYS A 185 3.82 -1.54 19.36
N ILE A 186 4.53 -1.99 20.39
CA ILE A 186 5.63 -2.96 20.23
C ILE A 186 5.12 -4.27 19.62
N ALA A 187 4.00 -4.79 20.13
CA ALA A 187 3.41 -6.04 19.62
C ALA A 187 2.92 -5.90 18.17
N ILE A 188 2.20 -4.81 17.84
CA ILE A 188 1.75 -4.51 16.49
C ILE A 188 2.95 -4.46 15.53
N LYS A 189 4.01 -3.72 15.89
CA LYS A 189 5.23 -3.66 15.06
C LYS A 189 5.89 -5.03 14.89
N ALA A 190 5.89 -5.89 15.92
CA ALA A 190 6.41 -7.24 15.79
C ALA A 190 5.62 -8.05 14.74
N PHE A 191 4.29 -7.94 14.76
CA PHE A 191 3.45 -8.58 13.74
C PHE A 191 3.63 -7.98 12.34
N LEU A 192 3.68 -6.65 12.20
CA LEU A 192 3.93 -6.01 10.90
C LEU A 192 5.27 -6.44 10.29
N ASN A 193 6.30 -6.67 11.10
CA ASN A 193 7.56 -7.27 10.63
C ASN A 193 7.39 -8.72 10.15
N ALA A 194 6.48 -9.49 10.75
CA ALA A 194 6.18 -10.85 10.29
C ALA A 194 5.47 -10.88 8.93
N LEU A 195 4.95 -9.73 8.45
CA LEU A 195 4.40 -9.53 7.10
C LEU A 195 5.46 -9.18 6.05
N THR A 196 6.74 -9.11 6.43
CA THR A 196 7.86 -8.88 5.50
C THR A 196 8.28 -10.20 4.83
N ASP A 197 8.29 -10.20 3.51
CA ASP A 197 8.69 -11.33 2.67
C ASP A 197 10.12 -11.16 2.17
N ASN A 198 11.07 -11.69 2.94
CA ASN A 198 12.49 -11.61 2.61
C ASN A 198 12.84 -12.41 1.35
N ASP A 199 12.09 -13.47 1.04
CA ASP A 199 12.35 -14.28 -0.15
C ASP A 199 11.94 -13.52 -1.41
N PHE A 200 10.82 -12.78 -1.35
CA PHE A 200 10.38 -11.91 -2.43
C PHE A 200 11.38 -10.78 -2.70
N ILE A 201 11.77 -10.00 -1.68
CA ILE A 201 12.62 -8.81 -1.86
C ILE A 201 14.08 -9.13 -2.25
N THR A 202 14.53 -10.37 -2.04
CA THR A 202 15.88 -10.83 -2.42
C THR A 202 15.87 -11.72 -3.67
N ASN A 203 14.71 -11.91 -4.30
CA ASN A 203 14.58 -12.78 -5.47
C ASN A 203 15.29 -12.19 -6.70
N LYS A 204 16.38 -12.82 -7.12
CA LYS A 204 17.16 -12.44 -8.31
C LYS A 204 16.37 -12.50 -9.63
N LYS A 205 15.22 -13.20 -9.68
CA LYS A 205 14.34 -13.17 -10.86
C LYS A 205 13.64 -11.82 -11.04
N PHE A 206 13.57 -11.00 -9.99
CA PHE A 206 12.93 -9.70 -9.98
C PHE A 206 13.90 -8.54 -9.71
N SER A 207 15.21 -8.81 -9.67
CA SER A 207 16.22 -7.75 -9.58
C SER A 207 16.37 -7.02 -10.91
N ASP A 208 17.09 -5.89 -10.89
CA ASP A 208 17.53 -5.23 -12.13
C ASP A 208 18.24 -6.27 -13.02
N PRO A 209 17.78 -6.48 -14.27
CA PRO A 209 18.41 -7.43 -15.18
C PRO A 209 19.74 -6.94 -15.77
N ASN A 210 20.20 -5.71 -15.44
CA ASN A 210 21.43 -5.09 -15.95
C ASN A 210 22.52 -4.94 -14.88
#